data_AF-A0A7X8CSX4-F1
#
_entry.id   AF-A0A7X8CSX4-F1
#
_cell.length_a   1.000
_cell.length_b   1.000
_cell.length_c   1.000
_cell.angle_alpha   90.00
_cell.angle_beta   90.00
_cell.angle_gamma   90.00
#
_symmetry.space_group_name_H-M   'P 1'
#
loop_
_entity.id
_entity.type
_entity.pdbx_description
1 polymer ?
#
loop_
_entity_poly.entity_id
_entity_poly.type
_entity_poly.pdbx_seq_one_letter_code
_entity_poly.pdbx_strand_id
1 'polypeptide(L)'
;QVAAMNPVAVDKEDVPESVIAQEIEIGKEQARRDGKPEEMLEKIAQGKLGKFYKENTLLNQEFIKDNKQTIRQYLQSVDKSLTVTGFKRFNLNM
;
A
#
# COMPACT_ATOMS: atom_id res chain seq x y z
N GLN A 1 9.33 -10.40 4.36
CA GLN A 1 8.28 -9.48 3.89
C GLN A 1 8.00 -8.39 4.93
N VAL A 2 7.21 -8.63 5.98
CA VAL A 2 6.74 -7.61 6.94
C VAL A 2 7.87 -6.74 7.51
N ALA A 3 8.94 -7.36 8.03
CA ALA A 3 10.06 -6.61 8.60
C ALA A 3 10.73 -5.67 7.57
N ALA A 4 10.90 -6.15 6.33
CA ALA A 4 11.63 -5.47 5.26
C ALA A 4 10.80 -4.39 4.54
N MET A 5 9.52 -4.66 4.27
CA MET A 5 8.66 -3.76 3.48
C MET A 5 7.80 -2.81 4.33
N ASN A 6 7.78 -3.00 5.66
CA ASN A 6 7.04 -2.15 6.58
C ASN A 6 5.58 -1.82 6.16
N PRO A 7 4.74 -2.83 5.83
CA PRO A 7 3.35 -2.57 5.54
C PRO A 7 2.66 -1.90 6.74
N VAL A 8 1.76 -0.96 6.46
CA VAL A 8 0.95 -0.27 7.48
C VAL A 8 -0.30 -1.07 7.85
N ALA A 9 -0.76 -1.96 6.96
CA ALA A 9 -1.97 -2.77 7.14
C ALA A 9 -1.88 -4.12 6.39
N VAL A 10 -2.80 -5.04 6.69
CA VAL A 10 -2.87 -6.35 6.01
C VAL A 10 -3.35 -6.16 4.58
N ASP A 11 -4.50 -5.49 4.42
CA ASP A 11 -5.09 -5.15 3.12
C ASP A 11 -5.44 -3.66 3.03
N LYS A 12 -5.91 -3.23 1.85
CA LYS A 12 -6.36 -1.85 1.61
C LYS A 12 -7.55 -1.44 2.49
N GLU A 13 -8.44 -2.38 2.82
CA GLU A 13 -9.62 -2.10 3.66
C GLU A 13 -9.24 -1.90 5.14
N ASP A 14 -8.07 -2.38 5.55
CA ASP A 14 -7.58 -2.26 6.92
C ASP A 14 -6.80 -0.95 7.15
N VAL A 15 -6.61 -0.12 6.11
CA VAL A 15 -5.91 1.17 6.23
C VAL A 15 -6.84 2.19 6.89
N PRO A 16 -6.41 2.88 7.97
CA PRO A 16 -7.23 3.91 8.60
C PRO A 16 -7.60 5.04 7.63
N GLU A 17 -8.85 5.51 7.67
CA GLU A 17 -9.34 6.59 6.81
C GLU A 17 -8.50 7.87 6.91
N SER A 18 -7.96 8.17 8.08
CA SER A 18 -7.06 9.31 8.29
C SER A 18 -5.77 9.20 7.47
N VAL A 19 -5.21 7.99 7.33
CA VAL A 19 -4.03 7.74 6.49
C VAL A 19 -4.41 7.87 5.02
N ILE A 20 -5.57 7.34 4.61
CA ILE A 20 -6.06 7.47 3.23
C ILE A 20 -6.22 8.95 2.85
N ALA A 21 -6.87 9.75 3.71
CA ALA A 21 -7.06 11.16 3.48
C ALA A 21 -5.72 11.91 3.39
N GLN A 22 -4.78 11.60 4.27
CA GLN A 22 -3.44 12.18 4.25
C GLN A 22 -2.70 11.87 2.94
N GLU A 23 -2.70 10.61 2.49
CA GLU A 23 -2.04 10.21 1.23
C GLU A 23 -2.68 10.86 -0.01
N ILE A 24 -4.01 11.05 -0.01
CA ILE A 24 -4.71 11.78 -1.07
C ILE A 24 -4.22 13.24 -1.12
N GLU A 25 -4.17 13.92 0.02
CA GLU A 25 -3.73 15.32 0.08
C GLU A 25 -2.25 15.47 -0.29
N ILE A 26 -1.37 14.56 0.14
CA ILE A 26 0.03 14.48 -0.31
C ILE A 26 0.08 14.33 -1.85
N GLY A 27 -0.75 13.43 -2.39
CA GLY A 27 -0.84 13.17 -3.82
C GLY A 27 -1.22 14.40 -4.64
N LYS A 28 -2.25 15.14 -4.19
CA LYS A 28 -2.72 16.40 -4.78
C LYS A 28 -1.68 17.49 -4.69
N GLU A 29 -1.10 17.69 -3.51
CA GLU A 29 -0.11 18.75 -3.29
C GLU A 29 1.13 18.55 -4.15
N GLN A 30 1.62 17.31 -4.26
CA GLN A 30 2.70 16.99 -5.18
C GLN A 30 2.32 17.27 -6.64
N ALA A 31 1.11 16.88 -7.07
CA ALA A 31 0.66 17.14 -8.44
C ALA A 31 0.49 18.65 -8.73
N ARG A 32 0.08 19.45 -7.75
CA ARG A 32 0.00 20.91 -7.83
C ARG A 32 1.39 21.53 -7.98
N ARG A 33 2.37 21.07 -7.20
CA ARG A 33 3.78 21.48 -7.32
C ARG A 33 4.39 21.11 -8.67
N ASP A 34 3.96 19.99 -9.25
CA ASP A 34 4.34 19.55 -10.60
C ASP A 34 3.61 20.33 -11.72
N GLY A 35 2.82 21.35 -11.38
CA GLY A 35 2.14 22.24 -12.32
C GLY A 35 0.94 21.60 -13.04
N LYS A 36 0.32 20.57 -12.46
CA LYS A 36 -0.85 19.92 -13.07
C LYS A 36 -2.13 20.74 -12.83
N PRO A 37 -3.11 20.71 -13.77
CA PRO A 37 -4.39 21.38 -13.60
C PRO A 37 -5.17 20.88 -12.38
N GLU A 38 -5.91 21.78 -11.70
CA GLU A 38 -6.67 21.48 -10.48
C GLU A 38 -7.67 20.32 -10.69
N GLU A 39 -8.32 20.28 -11.85
CA GLU A 39 -9.27 19.23 -12.26
C GLU A 39 -8.64 17.83 -12.37
N MET A 40 -7.32 17.75 -12.57
CA MET A 40 -6.60 16.48 -12.68
C MET A 40 -6.05 15.99 -11.34
N LEU A 41 -5.99 16.83 -10.31
CA LEU A 41 -5.29 16.51 -9.06
C LEU A 41 -5.92 15.31 -8.35
N GLU A 42 -7.24 15.27 -8.26
CA GLU A 42 -7.97 14.15 -7.62
C GLU A 42 -7.65 12.83 -8.34
N LYS A 43 -7.73 12.81 -9.67
CA LYS A 43 -7.41 11.60 -10.45
C LYS A 43 -5.97 11.14 -10.26
N ILE A 44 -5.03 12.07 -10.20
CA ILE A 44 -3.61 11.76 -9.96
C ILE A 44 -3.41 11.25 -8.53
N ALA A 45 -4.05 11.86 -7.54
CA ALA A 45 -4.00 11.44 -6.15
C ALA A 45 -4.55 10.02 -5.96
N GLN A 46 -5.68 9.69 -6.59
CA GLN A 46 -6.22 8.32 -6.57
C GLN A 46 -5.27 7.30 -7.21
N GLY A 47 -4.57 7.66 -8.29
CA GLY A 47 -3.53 6.83 -8.88
C GLY A 47 -2.36 6.59 -7.93
N LYS A 48 -1.91 7.63 -7.21
CA LYS A 48 -0.87 7.53 -6.18
C LYS A 48 -1.33 6.71 -4.99
N LEU A 49 -2.57 6.85 -4.54
CA LEU A 49 -3.17 6.05 -3.48
C LEU A 49 -3.20 4.56 -3.88
N GLY A 50 -3.53 4.25 -5.14
CA GLY A 50 -3.43 2.89 -5.66
C GLY A 50 -2.01 2.31 -5.59
N LYS A 51 -0.99 3.13 -5.85
CA LYS A 51 0.41 2.75 -5.66
C LYS A 51 0.76 2.58 -4.18
N PHE A 52 0.30 3.49 -3.33
CA PHE A 52 0.47 3.39 -1.88
C PHE A 52 -0.04 2.06 -1.35
N TYR A 53 -1.24 1.60 -1.76
CA TYR A 53 -1.75 0.31 -1.33
C TYR A 53 -0.86 -0.86 -1.76
N LYS A 54 -0.36 -0.85 -3.00
CA LYS A 54 0.57 -1.89 -3.48
C LYS A 54 1.87 -1.92 -2.67
N GLU A 55 2.38 -0.78 -2.25
CA GLU A 55 3.65 -0.69 -1.53
C GLU A 55 3.51 -0.85 -0.02
N ASN A 56 2.36 -0.48 0.56
CA ASN A 56 2.18 -0.33 2.01
C ASN A 56 1.14 -1.29 2.62
N THR A 57 0.48 -2.16 1.84
CA THR A 57 -0.41 -3.20 2.40
C THR A 57 0.11 -4.59 2.09
N LEU A 58 0.22 -5.43 3.11
CA LEU A 58 0.98 -6.68 3.05
C LEU A 58 0.52 -7.59 1.91
N LEU A 59 -0.78 -7.80 1.74
CA LEU A 59 -1.32 -8.72 0.75
C LEU A 59 -1.13 -8.23 -0.71
N ASN A 60 -0.98 -6.92 -0.89
CA ASN A 60 -0.83 -6.30 -2.22
C ASN A 60 0.63 -6.05 -2.61
N GLN A 61 1.57 -6.18 -1.67
CA GLN A 61 3.01 -6.09 -1.94
C GLN A 61 3.51 -7.22 -2.83
N GLU A 62 4.46 -6.88 -3.70
CA GLU A 62 5.31 -7.85 -4.38
C GLU A 62 6.07 -8.71 -3.36
N PHE A 63 6.11 -10.01 -3.60
CA PHE A 63 6.79 -10.93 -2.71
C PHE A 63 8.30 -10.82 -2.90
N ILE A 64 9.04 -10.41 -1.87
CA ILE A 64 10.50 -10.18 -1.96
C ILE A 64 11.30 -11.38 -2.52
N LYS A 65 10.82 -12.61 -2.28
CA LYS A 65 11.51 -13.81 -2.78
C LYS A 65 11.20 -14.11 -4.26
N ASP A 66 10.12 -13.54 -4.78
CA ASP A 66 9.67 -13.70 -6.16
C ASP A 66 8.77 -12.52 -6.55
N ASN A 67 9.38 -11.46 -7.11
CA ASN A 67 8.69 -10.23 -7.47
C ASN A 67 7.71 -10.39 -8.65
N LYS A 68 7.53 -11.61 -9.18
CA LYS A 68 6.52 -11.89 -10.22
C LYS A 68 5.12 -12.04 -9.64
N GLN A 69 4.97 -12.14 -8.32
CA GLN A 69 3.70 -12.33 -7.66
C GLN A 69 3.58 -11.51 -6.38
N THR A 70 2.35 -11.22 -5.99
CA THR A 70 2.07 -10.59 -4.69
C THR A 70 2.06 -11.62 -3.56
N ILE A 71 2.09 -11.14 -2.32
CA ILE A 71 1.91 -12.01 -1.15
C ILE A 71 0.57 -12.76 -1.20
N ARG A 72 -0.53 -12.10 -1.61
CA ARG A 72 -1.81 -12.79 -1.77
C ARG A 72 -1.71 -13.93 -2.77
N GLN A 73 -1.13 -13.68 -3.94
CA GLN A 73 -0.98 -14.70 -4.99
C GLN A 73 -0.12 -15.87 -4.51
N TYR A 74 0.97 -15.58 -3.79
CA TYR A 74 1.81 -16.59 -3.18
C TYR A 74 1.02 -17.47 -2.20
N LEU A 75 0.28 -16.87 -1.25
CA LEU A 75 -0.54 -17.62 -0.29
C LEU A 75 -1.60 -18.49 -1.00
N GLN A 76 -2.28 -17.93 -2.00
CA GLN A 76 -3.31 -18.62 -2.78
C GLN A 76 -2.77 -19.70 -3.73
N SER A 77 -1.47 -19.72 -3.97
CA SER A 77 -0.80 -20.82 -4.69
C SER A 77 -0.58 -22.05 -3.78
N VAL A 78 -0.56 -21.84 -2.46
CA VAL A 78 -0.49 -22.92 -1.45
C VAL A 78 -1.90 -23.43 -1.12
N ASP A 79 -2.81 -22.52 -0.78
CA ASP A 79 -4.22 -22.83 -0.52
C ASP A 79 -5.09 -21.61 -0.85
N LYS A 80 -6.18 -21.81 -1.59
CA LYS A 80 -7.04 -20.72 -2.07
C LYS A 80 -7.68 -19.87 -0.96
N SER A 81 -7.85 -20.43 0.22
CA SER A 81 -8.42 -19.78 1.41
C SER A 81 -7.37 -19.15 2.33
N LEU A 82 -6.07 -19.44 2.11
CA LEU A 82 -5.02 -18.97 2.99
C LEU A 82 -4.84 -17.45 2.90
N THR A 83 -4.90 -16.80 4.05
CA THR A 83 -4.70 -15.35 4.19
C THR A 83 -4.00 -15.00 5.49
N VAL A 84 -3.55 -13.75 5.61
CA VAL A 84 -2.98 -13.18 6.83
C VAL A 84 -4.11 -12.57 7.65
N THR A 85 -4.16 -12.89 8.95
CA THR A 85 -5.15 -12.33 9.88
C THR A 85 -4.63 -11.12 10.67
N GLY A 86 -3.31 -10.92 10.70
CA GLY A 86 -2.68 -9.78 11.37
C GLY A 86 -1.16 -9.92 11.46
N PHE A 87 -0.49 -8.82 11.79
CA PHE A 87 0.93 -8.81 12.13
C PHE A 87 1.25 -7.72 13.15
N LYS A 88 2.40 -7.85 13.82
CA LYS A 88 3.02 -6.78 14.61
C LYS A 88 4.47 -6.64 14.16
N ARG A 89 4.89 -5.40 13.87
CA ARG A 89 6.26 -5.07 13.49
C ARG A 89 6.83 -4.12 14.53
N PHE A 90 8.00 -4.48 15.06
CA PHE A 90 8.78 -3.63 15.95
C PHE A 90 10.06 -3.22 15.22
N ASN A 91 10.51 -1.98 15.41
CA ASN A 91 11.79 -1.48 14.96
C ASN A 91 12.48 -0.80 16.14
N LEU A 92 13.81 -0.94 16.26
CA LEU A 92 14.59 -0.42 17.37
C LEU A 92 14.99 1.05 17.20
N ASN A 93 14.80 1.63 16.00
CA ASN A 93 15.17 3.00 15.68
C ASN A 93 13.91 3.86 15.46
N MET A 94 13.78 4.93 16.26
CA MET A 94 12.86 6.06 16.05
C MET A 94 13.55 7.15 15.23
#